data_AF-A0A969K170-F1
#
_entry.id   AF-A0A969K170-F1
#
_cell.length_a   1.000
_cell.length_b   1.000
_cell.length_c   1.000
_cell.angle_alpha   90.00
_cell.angle_beta   90.00
_cell.angle_gamma   90.00
#
_symmetry.space_group_name_H-M   'P 1'
#
loop_
_entity.id
_entity.type
_entity.pdbx_description
1 polymer ?
#
loop_
_entity_poly.entity_id
_entity_poly.type
_entity_poly.pdbx_seq_one_letter_code
_entity_poly.pdbx_strand_id
1 'polypeptide(L)'
;MQNGDETLATFVANSTDLTDTAWEVVNYNNGREAVVGLIEGTEISAYFGTEGDVSGNAGCNQYFASFTASSGSISIGMPGSTMRFCEQPAGIMEQESEYLAALQTAATYSIAGNMLQMRTAEDALAVIMVRKVVVDLPEPEPTVPQGRVNSPQGLNIRSGPGVNFPVIGFARDGDEGEIVGRSADNRWWAAAVPTAPGGIGWAS
;
A
#
# COMPACT_ATOMS: atom_id res chain seq x y z
N MET A 1 33.75 12.93 24.62
CA MET A 1 32.28 12.92 24.77
C MET A 1 31.73 12.26 23.52
N GLN A 2 31.34 10.98 23.62
CA GLN A 2 30.82 10.18 22.52
C GLN A 2 29.32 10.04 22.79
N ASN A 3 28.49 10.60 21.92
CA ASN A 3 27.04 10.59 22.05
C ASN A 3 26.53 9.17 21.77
N GLY A 4 26.15 8.45 22.82
CA GLY A 4 25.68 7.07 22.76
C GLY A 4 24.16 6.96 22.62
N ASP A 5 23.59 7.56 21.58
CA ASP A 5 22.14 7.48 21.31
C ASP A 5 21.89 6.89 19.91
N GLU A 6 22.59 5.80 19.61
CA GLU A 6 22.30 4.97 18.46
C GLU A 6 21.21 3.97 18.86
N THR A 7 19.99 4.18 18.36
CA THR A 7 18.89 3.23 18.52
C THR A 7 19.26 1.91 17.84
N LEU A 8 19.66 0.90 18.64
CA LEU A 8 20.11 -0.40 18.12
C LEU A 8 18.96 -1.33 17.72
N ALA A 9 17.74 -1.08 18.17
CA ALA A 9 16.53 -1.79 17.74
C ALA A 9 15.26 -1.04 18.16
N THR A 10 14.33 -0.86 17.23
CA THR A 10 12.95 -0.48 17.54
C THR A 10 12.14 -1.76 17.73
N PHE A 11 11.69 -2.02 18.96
CA PHE A 11 10.73 -3.09 19.22
C PHE A 11 9.33 -2.54 19.03
N VAL A 12 8.66 -2.96 17.95
CA VAL A 12 7.22 -2.71 17.79
C VAL A 12 6.49 -3.69 18.70
N ALA A 13 5.65 -3.19 19.59
CA ALA A 13 4.79 -4.05 20.40
C ALA A 13 3.94 -4.93 19.46
N ASN A 14 3.91 -6.24 19.70
CA ASN A 14 2.98 -7.14 19.01
C ASN A 14 1.57 -6.78 19.45
N SER A 15 0.92 -5.88 18.70
CA SER A 15 -0.45 -5.49 18.97
C SER A 15 -1.37 -6.70 18.75
N THR A 16 -2.19 -6.99 19.76
CA THR A 16 -3.32 -7.92 19.65
C THR A 16 -4.58 -7.24 19.13
N ASP A 17 -4.50 -5.95 18.81
CA ASP A 17 -5.62 -5.21 18.23
C ASP A 17 -5.81 -5.62 16.77
N LEU A 18 -7.06 -5.97 16.45
CA LEU A 18 -7.45 -6.37 15.12
C LEU A 18 -7.74 -5.16 14.22
N THR A 19 -8.16 -4.05 14.81
CA THR A 19 -8.50 -2.82 14.07
C THR A 19 -7.27 -2.19 13.43
N ASP A 20 -7.44 -1.61 12.24
CA ASP A 20 -6.40 -1.02 11.41
C ASP A 20 -5.30 -2.03 11.01
N THR A 21 -5.70 -3.24 10.61
CA THR A 21 -4.76 -4.29 10.21
C THR A 21 -5.18 -4.98 8.91
N ALA A 22 -4.19 -5.35 8.09
CA ALA A 22 -4.37 -6.03 6.82
C ALA A 22 -3.76 -7.45 6.86
N TRP A 23 -4.44 -8.40 6.24
CA TRP A 23 -4.13 -9.83 6.29
C TRP A 23 -4.36 -10.50 4.93
N GLU A 24 -3.58 -11.55 4.68
CA GLU A 24 -3.76 -12.51 3.59
C GLU A 24 -4.27 -13.82 4.17
N VAL A 25 -5.35 -14.37 3.61
CA VAL A 25 -5.92 -15.64 4.04
C VAL A 25 -5.05 -16.78 3.53
N VAL A 26 -4.70 -17.71 4.43
CA VAL A 26 -3.94 -18.91 4.08
C VAL A 26 -4.81 -20.15 4.04
N ASN A 27 -5.79 -20.25 4.95
CA ASN A 27 -6.73 -21.36 5.01
C ASN A 27 -8.08 -20.90 5.55
N TYR A 28 -9.15 -21.58 5.14
CA TYR A 28 -10.49 -21.36 5.66
C TYR A 28 -11.24 -22.69 5.81
N ASN A 29 -12.29 -22.70 6.62
CA ASN A 29 -13.19 -23.84 6.77
C ASN A 29 -14.22 -23.87 5.65
N ASN A 30 -14.22 -24.93 4.83
CA ASN A 30 -15.11 -25.01 3.68
C ASN A 30 -16.56 -25.43 4.01
N GLY A 31 -16.96 -25.40 5.29
CA GLY A 31 -18.29 -25.78 5.75
C GLY A 31 -18.54 -27.29 5.79
N ARG A 32 -17.53 -28.11 5.47
CA ARG A 32 -17.59 -29.58 5.46
C ARG A 32 -16.62 -30.19 6.49
N GLU A 33 -16.43 -29.48 7.60
CA GLU A 33 -15.50 -29.81 8.71
C GLU A 33 -14.03 -29.96 8.29
N ALA A 34 -13.66 -29.38 7.13
CA ALA A 34 -12.29 -29.39 6.63
C ALA A 34 -11.77 -27.95 6.49
N VAL A 35 -10.54 -27.75 6.97
CA VAL A 35 -9.76 -26.53 6.71
C VAL A 35 -8.94 -26.76 5.45
N VAL A 36 -9.13 -25.90 4.46
CA VAL A 36 -8.52 -26.00 3.14
C VAL A 36 -7.69 -24.76 2.83
N GLY A 37 -6.63 -24.95 2.04
CA GLY A 37 -5.86 -23.84 1.48
C GLY A 37 -6.56 -23.22 0.27
N LEU A 38 -6.01 -22.11 -0.22
CA LEU A 38 -6.50 -21.44 -1.41
C LEU A 38 -6.19 -22.23 -2.69
N ILE A 39 -7.04 -22.08 -3.70
CA ILE A 39 -6.80 -22.49 -5.08
C ILE A 39 -5.55 -21.76 -5.58
N GLU A 40 -4.64 -22.50 -6.22
CA GLU A 40 -3.42 -21.94 -6.79
C GLU A 40 -3.73 -20.81 -7.79
N GLY A 41 -2.99 -19.70 -7.68
CA GLY A 41 -3.21 -18.51 -8.50
C GLY A 41 -4.36 -17.61 -8.01
N THR A 42 -4.93 -17.87 -6.85
CA THR A 42 -5.87 -16.96 -6.17
C THR A 42 -5.22 -16.29 -4.95
N GLU A 43 -5.73 -15.11 -4.59
CA GLU A 43 -5.35 -14.37 -3.40
C GLU A 43 -6.64 -13.90 -2.71
N ILE A 44 -6.72 -14.08 -1.39
CA ILE A 44 -7.84 -13.61 -0.58
C ILE A 44 -7.26 -12.76 0.54
N SER A 45 -7.79 -11.55 0.69
CA SER A 45 -7.29 -10.58 1.67
C SER A 45 -8.40 -10.12 2.60
N ALA A 46 -8.03 -9.67 3.80
CA ALA A 46 -8.92 -9.03 4.76
C ALA A 46 -8.25 -7.81 5.38
N TYR A 47 -8.90 -6.66 5.31
CA TYR A 47 -8.55 -5.45 6.04
C TYR A 47 -9.63 -5.15 7.06
N PHE A 48 -9.25 -5.03 8.33
CA PHE A 48 -10.14 -4.68 9.43
C PHE A 48 -9.98 -3.20 9.74
N GLY A 49 -10.91 -2.37 9.27
CA GLY A 49 -10.87 -0.92 9.33
C GLY A 49 -11.26 -0.34 10.69
N THR A 50 -10.90 0.93 10.90
CA THR A 50 -11.20 1.69 12.12
C THR A 50 -12.68 1.98 12.33
N GLU A 51 -13.49 1.85 11.27
CA GLU A 51 -14.93 2.13 11.32
C GLU A 51 -15.77 0.89 11.70
N GLY A 52 -15.12 -0.23 12.01
CA GLY A 52 -15.81 -1.49 12.29
C GLY A 52 -16.28 -2.21 11.03
N ASP A 53 -15.53 -2.06 9.94
CA ASP A 53 -15.73 -2.75 8.67
C ASP A 53 -14.58 -3.72 8.37
N VAL A 54 -14.89 -4.88 7.82
CA VAL A 54 -13.91 -5.79 7.22
C VAL A 54 -14.13 -5.82 5.72
N SER A 55 -13.08 -5.63 4.93
CA SER A 55 -13.16 -5.58 3.47
C SER A 55 -11.95 -6.26 2.81
N GLY A 56 -12.08 -6.64 1.55
CA GLY A 56 -10.96 -7.20 0.79
C GLY A 56 -11.34 -7.92 -0.49
N ASN A 57 -10.38 -8.65 -1.07
CA ASN A 57 -10.62 -9.57 -2.18
C ASN A 57 -11.00 -10.96 -1.65
N ALA A 58 -12.08 -11.55 -2.15
CA ALA A 58 -12.52 -12.90 -1.82
C ALA A 58 -12.11 -13.95 -2.88
N GLY A 59 -11.18 -13.60 -3.77
CA GLY A 59 -10.76 -14.41 -4.90
C GLY A 59 -11.23 -13.82 -6.23
N CYS A 60 -12.54 -13.83 -6.47
CA CYS A 60 -13.14 -13.25 -7.69
C CYS A 60 -13.66 -11.82 -7.48
N ASN A 61 -14.36 -11.61 -6.37
CA ASN A 61 -15.05 -10.38 -6.02
C ASN A 61 -14.38 -9.64 -4.87
N GLN A 62 -14.64 -8.33 -4.84
CA GLN A 62 -14.44 -7.55 -3.64
C GLN A 62 -15.61 -7.81 -2.69
N TYR A 63 -15.32 -7.85 -1.39
CA TYR A 63 -16.33 -8.04 -0.35
C TYR A 63 -16.18 -7.00 0.75
N PHE A 64 -17.25 -6.84 1.52
CA PHE A 64 -17.28 -6.07 2.75
C PHE A 64 -18.26 -6.69 3.74
N ALA A 65 -18.02 -6.50 5.03
CA ALA A 65 -18.94 -6.82 6.12
C ALA A 65 -18.70 -5.85 7.27
N SER A 66 -19.66 -5.70 8.19
CA SER A 66 -19.36 -5.08 9.48
C SER A 66 -18.64 -6.07 10.39
N PHE A 67 -17.85 -5.59 11.34
CA PHE A 67 -17.34 -6.38 12.45
C PHE A 67 -17.37 -5.62 13.76
N THR A 68 -17.45 -6.36 14.86
CA THR A 68 -17.10 -5.87 16.19
C THR A 68 -16.05 -6.80 16.78
N ALA A 69 -15.07 -6.23 17.51
CA ALA A 69 -14.02 -7.00 18.17
C ALA A 69 -13.76 -6.44 19.56
N SER A 70 -13.61 -7.32 20.54
CA SER A 70 -13.19 -6.95 21.89
C SER A 70 -12.60 -8.15 22.61
N SER A 71 -11.42 -7.98 23.21
CA SER A 71 -10.82 -8.96 24.13
C SER A 71 -10.76 -10.39 23.54
N GLY A 72 -10.39 -10.53 22.27
CA GLY A 72 -10.30 -11.84 21.59
C GLY A 72 -11.64 -12.41 21.11
N SER A 73 -12.77 -11.74 21.37
CA SER A 73 -14.07 -12.05 20.75
C SER A 73 -14.27 -11.22 19.49
N ILE A 74 -14.93 -11.79 18.49
CA ILE A 74 -15.27 -11.11 17.24
C ILE A 74 -16.69 -11.49 16.82
N SER A 75 -17.38 -10.59 16.14
CA SER A 75 -18.61 -10.89 15.42
C SER A 75 -18.53 -10.26 14.04
N ILE A 76 -18.77 -11.06 13.00
CA ILE A 76 -18.80 -10.60 11.60
C ILE A 76 -20.26 -10.54 11.15
N GLY A 77 -20.67 -9.40 10.59
CA GLY A 77 -21.97 -9.23 9.97
C GLY A 77 -22.12 -10.06 8.69
N MET A 78 -23.30 -10.02 8.08
CA MET A 78 -23.51 -10.69 6.79
C MET A 78 -22.62 -10.04 5.71
N PRO A 79 -21.73 -10.78 5.05
CA PRO A 79 -20.89 -10.22 4.02
C PRO A 79 -21.70 -9.86 2.76
N GLY A 80 -21.41 -8.69 2.18
CA GLY A 80 -21.77 -8.33 0.83
C GLY A 80 -20.58 -8.52 -0.11
N SER A 81 -20.82 -8.83 -1.38
CA SER A 81 -19.79 -8.88 -2.41
C SER A 81 -20.25 -8.24 -3.71
N THR A 82 -19.29 -7.88 -4.56
CA THR A 82 -19.58 -7.54 -5.96
C THR A 82 -20.08 -8.77 -6.73
N MET A 83 -20.70 -8.57 -7.90
CA MET A 83 -21.28 -9.65 -8.70
C MET A 83 -20.49 -9.91 -9.99
N ARG A 84 -19.15 -9.90 -9.91
CA ARG A 84 -18.27 -10.34 -11.00
C ARG A 84 -18.33 -11.86 -11.08
N PHE A 85 -18.34 -12.35 -12.31
CA PHE A 85 -18.21 -13.77 -12.59
C PHE A 85 -16.78 -14.08 -13.05
N CYS A 86 -16.15 -15.08 -12.45
CA CYS A 86 -14.82 -15.56 -12.82
C CYS A 86 -14.89 -17.06 -13.14
N GLU A 87 -14.42 -17.44 -14.33
CA GLU A 87 -14.40 -18.85 -14.76
C GLU A 87 -13.09 -19.55 -14.40
N GLN A 88 -12.03 -18.79 -14.16
CA GLN A 88 -10.69 -19.29 -13.88
C GLN A 88 -10.06 -18.54 -12.68
N PRO A 89 -9.26 -19.25 -11.86
CA PRO A 89 -9.10 -20.70 -11.87
C PRO A 89 -10.40 -21.44 -11.51
N ALA A 90 -10.51 -22.70 -11.95
CA ALA A 90 -11.71 -23.49 -11.71
C ALA A 90 -12.01 -23.57 -10.20
N GLY A 91 -13.27 -23.33 -9.81
CA GLY A 91 -13.70 -23.33 -8.41
C GLY A 91 -13.55 -22.00 -7.68
N ILE A 92 -13.01 -20.94 -8.31
CA ILE A 92 -12.81 -19.63 -7.65
C ILE A 92 -14.11 -19.05 -7.06
N MET A 93 -15.25 -19.24 -7.72
CA MET A 93 -16.56 -18.79 -7.22
C MET A 93 -17.02 -19.58 -5.99
N GLU A 94 -16.73 -20.89 -5.93
CA GLU A 94 -17.04 -21.71 -4.76
C GLU A 94 -16.16 -21.30 -3.59
N GLN A 95 -14.85 -21.17 -3.80
CA GLN A 95 -13.91 -20.69 -2.79
C GLN A 95 -14.33 -19.34 -2.20
N GLU A 96 -14.75 -18.39 -3.03
CA GLU A 96 -15.27 -17.09 -2.55
C GLU A 96 -16.47 -17.29 -1.60
N SER A 97 -17.46 -18.07 -2.02
CA SER A 97 -18.66 -18.30 -1.22
C SER A 97 -18.37 -19.00 0.10
N GLU A 98 -17.47 -19.98 0.08
CA GLU A 98 -17.06 -20.74 1.26
C GLU A 98 -16.24 -19.87 2.22
N TYR A 99 -15.31 -19.06 1.71
CA TYR A 99 -14.54 -18.13 2.51
C TYR A 99 -15.45 -17.12 3.23
N LEU A 100 -16.40 -16.52 2.52
CA LEU A 100 -17.31 -15.54 3.11
C LEU A 100 -18.21 -16.18 4.17
N ALA A 101 -18.69 -17.40 3.93
CA ALA A 101 -19.43 -18.18 4.91
C ALA A 101 -18.57 -18.48 6.15
N ALA A 102 -17.33 -18.93 5.95
CA ALA A 102 -16.40 -19.23 7.04
C ALA A 102 -16.08 -17.99 7.88
N LEU A 103 -15.80 -16.85 7.23
CA LEU A 103 -15.54 -15.58 7.90
C LEU A 103 -16.73 -15.17 8.78
N GLN A 104 -17.96 -15.34 8.30
CA GLN A 104 -19.17 -15.03 9.06
C GLN A 104 -19.33 -15.88 10.33
N THR A 105 -18.77 -17.09 10.37
CA THR A 105 -18.86 -17.97 11.56
C THR A 105 -17.90 -17.60 12.69
N ALA A 106 -16.97 -16.67 12.46
CA ALA A 106 -15.98 -16.29 13.45
C ALA A 106 -16.62 -15.70 14.71
N ALA A 107 -16.28 -16.27 15.86
CA ALA A 107 -16.72 -15.84 17.19
C ALA A 107 -15.55 -15.42 18.09
N THR A 108 -14.36 -15.97 17.84
CA THR A 108 -13.13 -15.60 18.55
C THR A 108 -11.99 -15.36 17.57
N TYR A 109 -11.02 -14.56 17.98
CA TYR A 109 -9.79 -14.30 17.24
C TYR A 109 -8.58 -14.30 18.18
N SER A 110 -7.43 -14.69 17.65
CA SER A 110 -6.14 -14.59 18.34
C SER A 110 -5.06 -14.19 17.34
N ILE A 111 -4.15 -13.32 17.79
CA ILE A 111 -3.00 -12.86 17.01
C ILE A 111 -1.73 -13.34 17.70
N ALA A 112 -0.93 -14.13 16.98
CA ALA A 112 0.37 -14.61 17.42
C ALA A 112 1.44 -14.25 16.38
N GLY A 113 2.21 -13.18 16.66
CA GLY A 113 3.16 -12.61 15.70
C GLY A 113 2.45 -12.16 14.43
N ASN A 114 2.78 -12.80 13.30
CA ASN A 114 2.20 -12.49 12.00
C ASN A 114 1.00 -13.37 11.64
N MET A 115 0.51 -14.22 12.54
CA MET A 115 -0.63 -15.09 12.28
C MET A 115 -1.87 -14.60 13.03
N LEU A 116 -2.98 -14.45 12.29
CA LEU A 116 -4.31 -14.24 12.82
C LEU A 116 -5.10 -15.53 12.64
N GLN A 117 -5.66 -16.02 13.73
CA GLN A 117 -6.49 -17.21 13.74
C GLN A 117 -7.88 -16.86 14.27
N MET A 118 -8.90 -17.20 13.51
CA MET A 118 -10.30 -17.04 13.88
C MET A 118 -10.97 -18.39 14.08
N ARG A 119 -11.84 -18.50 15.08
CA ARG A 119 -12.55 -19.74 15.41
C ARG A 119 -14.03 -19.49 15.62
N THR A 120 -14.84 -20.51 15.38
CA THR A 120 -16.30 -20.48 15.57
C THR A 120 -16.67 -20.49 17.05
N ALA A 121 -17.96 -20.36 17.36
CA ALA A 121 -18.47 -20.46 18.73
C ALA A 121 -18.24 -21.86 19.36
N GLU A 122 -18.16 -22.90 18.52
CA GLU A 122 -17.86 -24.28 18.88
C GLU A 122 -16.35 -24.57 18.93
N ASP A 123 -15.52 -23.53 18.86
CA ASP A 123 -14.05 -23.61 18.86
C ASP A 123 -13.46 -24.38 17.65
N ALA A 124 -14.22 -24.48 16.55
CA ALA A 124 -13.69 -24.96 15.28
C ALA A 124 -12.88 -23.86 14.57
N LEU A 125 -11.86 -24.23 13.80
CA LEU A 125 -11.16 -23.28 12.94
C LEU A 125 -12.14 -22.68 11.91
N ALA A 126 -12.14 -21.36 11.77
CA ALA A 126 -12.90 -20.64 10.76
C ALA A 126 -11.97 -20.15 9.64
N VAL A 127 -10.99 -19.31 9.98
CA VAL A 127 -10.02 -18.75 9.03
C VAL A 127 -8.66 -18.61 9.69
N ILE A 128 -7.60 -18.89 8.95
CA ILE A 128 -6.21 -18.59 9.32
C ILE A 128 -5.68 -17.60 8.29
N MET A 129 -5.05 -16.54 8.77
CA MET A 129 -4.49 -15.47 7.95
C MET A 129 -3.07 -15.13 8.41
N VAL A 130 -2.29 -14.55 7.51
CA VAL A 130 -0.97 -13.99 7.79
C VAL A 130 -0.97 -12.50 7.52
N ARG A 131 -0.21 -11.73 8.31
CA ARG A 131 -0.18 -10.27 8.19
C ARG A 131 0.27 -9.88 6.77
N LYS A 132 -0.51 -9.03 6.10
CA LYS A 132 -0.16 -8.50 4.79
C LYS A 132 1.02 -7.55 4.99
N VAL A 133 2.21 -7.94 4.50
CA VAL A 133 3.38 -7.09 4.55
C VAL A 133 3.25 -6.05 3.44
N VAL A 134 2.85 -4.84 3.80
CA VAL A 134 3.01 -3.69 2.90
C VAL A 134 4.49 -3.35 2.93
N VAL A 135 5.22 -3.83 1.92
CA VAL A 135 6.60 -3.38 1.71
C VAL A 135 6.50 -1.96 1.16
N ASP A 136 6.59 -0.98 2.04
CA ASP A 136 6.88 0.40 1.64
C ASP A 136 8.31 0.43 1.12
N LEU A 137 8.46 0.14 -0.18
CA LEU A 137 9.71 0.38 -0.88
C LEU A 137 9.79 1.89 -1.04
N PRO A 138 10.66 2.61 -0.29
CA PRO A 138 10.84 4.03 -0.54
C PRO A 138 11.19 4.18 -2.01
N GLU A 139 10.51 5.10 -2.71
CA GLU A 139 10.84 5.42 -4.09
C GLU A 139 12.34 5.70 -4.14
N PRO A 140 13.11 5.04 -5.04
CA PRO A 140 14.54 5.20 -5.04
C PRO A 140 14.88 6.69 -5.15
N GLU A 141 15.70 7.16 -4.21
CA GLU A 141 16.22 8.53 -4.24
C GLU A 141 16.71 8.83 -5.66
N PRO A 142 16.34 9.98 -6.25
CA PRO A 142 16.71 10.29 -7.62
C PRO A 142 18.23 10.23 -7.76
N THR A 143 18.69 9.36 -8.67
CA THR A 143 20.13 9.08 -8.88
C THR A 143 20.88 10.22 -9.59
N VAL A 144 20.15 11.24 -10.04
CA VAL A 144 20.68 12.47 -10.64
C VAL A 144 20.29 13.67 -9.78
N PRO A 145 21.11 14.74 -9.72
CA PRO A 145 20.74 15.94 -9.00
C PRO A 145 19.42 16.49 -9.51
N GLN A 146 18.44 16.68 -8.64
CA GLN A 146 17.15 17.30 -8.97
C GLN A 146 17.08 18.70 -8.38
N GLY A 147 16.36 19.59 -9.05
CA GLY A 147 16.04 20.93 -8.56
C GLY A 147 14.54 21.17 -8.63
N ARG A 148 13.97 21.74 -7.56
CA ARG A 148 12.58 22.20 -7.52
C ARG A 148 12.55 23.72 -7.67
N VAL A 149 11.64 24.23 -8.50
CA VAL A 149 11.33 25.66 -8.55
C VAL A 149 10.63 26.06 -7.25
N ASN A 150 11.22 27.03 -6.54
CA ASN A 150 10.63 27.64 -5.35
C ASN A 150 10.39 29.13 -5.61
N SER A 151 9.42 29.41 -6.47
CA SER A 151 9.05 30.75 -6.92
C SER A 151 7.57 30.73 -7.28
N PRO A 152 6.69 31.36 -6.48
CA PRO A 152 5.25 31.43 -6.76
C PRO A 152 4.90 32.03 -8.13
N GLN A 153 5.81 32.81 -8.71
CA GLN A 153 5.66 33.43 -10.03
C GLN A 153 6.20 32.56 -11.17
N GLY A 154 6.75 31.39 -10.87
CA GLY A 154 7.50 30.55 -11.80
C GLY A 154 8.83 31.18 -12.23
N LEU A 155 9.52 30.51 -13.14
CA LEU A 155 10.79 30.90 -13.73
C LEU A 155 10.72 30.78 -15.26
N ASN A 156 11.38 31.70 -15.96
CA ASN A 156 11.61 31.54 -17.40
C ASN A 156 12.77 30.58 -17.63
N ILE A 157 12.56 29.54 -18.45
CA ILE A 157 13.62 28.69 -18.96
C ILE A 157 14.20 29.34 -20.22
N ARG A 158 15.49 29.61 -20.23
CA ARG A 158 16.20 30.30 -21.31
C ARG A 158 17.17 29.38 -22.04
N SER A 159 17.51 29.76 -23.26
CA SER A 159 18.51 29.06 -24.10
C SER A 159 19.97 29.24 -23.65
N GLY A 160 20.23 30.11 -22.66
CA GLY A 160 21.57 30.34 -22.12
C GLY A 160 21.55 31.04 -20.76
N PRO A 161 22.69 31.06 -20.03
CA PRO A 161 22.79 31.62 -18.70
C PRO A 161 22.82 33.15 -18.73
N GLY A 162 21.63 33.78 -18.74
CA GLY A 162 21.48 35.23 -18.69
C GLY A 162 20.13 35.73 -19.16
N VAL A 163 19.72 36.90 -18.68
CA VAL A 163 18.43 37.52 -19.04
C VAL A 163 18.35 37.95 -20.51
N ASN A 164 19.48 38.07 -21.19
CA ASN A 164 19.56 38.43 -22.61
C ASN A 164 19.35 37.24 -23.56
N PHE A 165 19.32 36.00 -23.06
CA PHE A 165 19.06 34.83 -23.87
C PHE A 165 17.55 34.63 -24.10
N PRO A 166 17.12 34.18 -25.29
CA PRO A 166 15.72 33.87 -25.56
C PRO A 166 15.11 32.91 -24.54
N VAL A 167 13.86 33.20 -24.14
CA VAL A 167 13.02 32.28 -23.36
C VAL A 167 12.54 31.17 -24.27
N ILE A 168 12.74 29.93 -23.84
CA ILE A 168 12.38 28.70 -24.58
C ILE A 168 11.31 27.90 -23.85
N GLY A 169 10.98 28.27 -22.61
CA GLY A 169 9.96 27.62 -21.80
C GLY A 169 9.70 28.37 -20.50
N PHE A 170 8.80 27.82 -19.70
CA PHE A 170 8.42 28.37 -18.41
C PHE A 170 8.23 27.22 -17.41
N ALA A 171 8.89 27.32 -16.27
CA ALA A 171 8.75 26.38 -15.15
C ALA A 171 7.89 27.02 -14.06
N ARG A 172 6.89 26.31 -13.58
CA ARG A 172 5.96 26.75 -12.54
C ARG A 172 6.55 26.48 -11.15
N ASP A 173 5.95 27.09 -10.14
CA ASP A 173 6.25 26.76 -8.75
C ASP A 173 6.02 25.28 -8.48
N GLY A 174 6.96 24.64 -7.80
CA GLY A 174 6.90 23.21 -7.50
C GLY A 174 7.37 22.28 -8.62
N ASP A 175 7.54 22.78 -9.86
CA ASP A 175 8.10 21.98 -10.96
C ASP A 175 9.50 21.48 -10.57
N GLU A 176 9.78 20.23 -10.91
CA GLU A 176 11.08 19.59 -10.67
C GLU A 176 11.76 19.24 -12.00
N GLY A 177 13.09 19.23 -11.99
CA GLY A 177 13.87 18.79 -13.15
C GLY A 177 15.31 18.48 -12.79
N GLU A 178 15.92 17.62 -13.62
CA GLU A 178 17.31 17.22 -13.48
C GLU A 178 18.22 18.44 -13.67
N ILE A 179 19.13 18.66 -12.72
CA ILE A 179 20.14 19.69 -12.76
C ILE A 179 21.43 19.09 -13.31
N VAL A 180 21.80 19.55 -14.50
CA VAL A 180 23.00 19.09 -15.22
C VAL A 180 24.21 20.00 -14.99
N GLY A 181 24.03 21.14 -14.31
CA GLY A 181 25.15 22.01 -13.92
C GLY A 181 24.76 23.41 -13.48
N ARG A 182 25.77 24.28 -13.38
CA ARG A 182 25.64 25.71 -13.08
C ARG A 182 26.49 26.53 -14.04
N SER A 183 26.13 27.80 -14.22
CA SER A 183 26.96 28.77 -14.92
C SER A 183 28.26 29.02 -14.15
N ALA A 184 29.31 29.48 -14.83
CA ALA A 184 30.62 29.75 -14.22
C ALA A 184 30.56 30.78 -13.08
N ASP A 185 29.59 31.70 -13.12
CA ASP A 185 29.32 32.70 -12.09
C ASP A 185 28.37 32.20 -10.98
N ASN A 186 27.93 30.94 -11.03
CA ASN A 186 26.98 30.29 -10.11
C ASN A 186 25.59 30.95 -10.02
N ARG A 187 25.24 31.85 -10.94
CA ARG A 187 23.93 32.54 -10.89
C ARG A 187 22.81 31.79 -11.59
N TRP A 188 23.14 30.89 -12.53
CA TRP A 188 22.15 30.17 -13.31
C TRP A 188 22.33 28.67 -13.14
N TRP A 189 21.22 27.97 -12.99
CA TRP A 189 21.13 26.53 -13.04
C TRP A 189 20.89 26.07 -14.48
N ALA A 190 21.60 25.03 -14.89
CA ALA A 190 21.33 24.29 -16.11
C ALA A 190 20.47 23.07 -15.77
N ALA A 191 19.29 22.98 -16.37
CA ALA A 191 18.39 21.85 -16.23
C ALA A 191 18.31 21.07 -17.55
N ALA A 192 18.10 19.75 -17.47
CA ALA A 192 17.82 18.92 -18.64
C ALA A 192 16.45 19.30 -19.23
N VAL A 193 16.43 19.76 -20.47
CA VAL A 193 15.22 20.10 -21.21
C VAL A 193 15.32 19.46 -22.59
N PRO A 194 14.81 18.22 -22.78
CA PRO A 194 15.02 17.46 -24.02
C PRO A 194 14.53 18.16 -25.30
N THR A 195 13.55 19.05 -25.16
CA THR A 195 13.00 19.85 -26.26
C THR A 195 13.84 21.09 -26.59
N ALA A 196 14.79 21.45 -25.74
CA ALA A 196 15.68 22.59 -25.96
C ALA A 196 16.83 22.22 -26.93
N PRO A 197 17.33 23.18 -27.73
CA PRO A 197 18.57 23.00 -28.47
C PRO A 197 19.71 22.59 -27.52
N GLY A 198 20.34 21.45 -27.78
CA GLY A 198 21.40 20.91 -26.90
C GLY A 198 20.89 20.23 -25.62
N GLY A 199 19.57 20.06 -25.46
CA GLY A 199 18.98 19.34 -24.33
C GLY A 199 19.05 20.06 -22.99
N ILE A 200 19.40 21.35 -22.97
CA ILE A 200 19.65 22.12 -21.75
C ILE A 200 18.87 23.44 -21.78
N GLY A 201 18.20 23.74 -20.67
CA GLY A 201 17.60 25.04 -20.39
C GLY A 201 18.21 25.69 -19.15
N TRP A 202 18.16 27.01 -19.08
CA TRP A 202 18.77 27.79 -18.00
C TRP A 202 17.73 28.60 -17.22
N ALA A 203 17.78 28.50 -15.88
CA ALA A 203 16.90 29.23 -14.97
C ALA A 203 17.68 29.77 -13.76
N SER A 204 17.18 30.83 -13.13
CA SER A 204 17.75 31.50 -11.96
C SER A 204 16.65 32.05 -11.09
#